data_AF-A0A524JU88-F1
#
_entry.id   AF-A0A524JU88-F1
#
_cell.length_a   1.000
_cell.length_b   1.000
_cell.length_c   1.000
_cell.angle_alpha   90.00
_cell.angle_beta   90.00
_cell.angle_gamma   90.00
#
_symmetry.space_group_name_H-M   'P 1'
#
loop_
_entity.id
_entity.type
_entity.pdbx_description
1 polymer ?
#
loop_
_entity_poly.entity_id
_entity_poly.type
_entity_poly.pdbx_seq_one_letter_code
_entity_poly.pdbx_strand_id
1 'polypeptide(L)'
;MKVIATNKGNPTAFLWNGREEQTGIYKYPVDESLYLETTEVRTDTIIDRKHHGGLNKACYLFSADHYPFWKGLYPELPWNWGMFGENLTISGFDESAIRIGDIYSIG
;
A
#
# COMPACT_ATOMS: atom_id res chain seq x y z
N MET A 1 -8.84 8.39 11.89
CA MET A 1 -7.70 7.56 11.45
C MET A 1 -7.60 6.28 12.28
N LYS A 2 -7.93 5.13 11.69
CA LYS A 2 -7.76 3.80 12.30
C LYS A 2 -7.20 2.84 11.24
N VAL A 3 -6.15 2.10 11.58
CA VAL A 3 -5.60 1.04 10.71
C VAL A 3 -6.62 -0.10 10.61
N ILE A 4 -7.00 -0.43 9.38
CA ILE A 4 -7.93 -1.52 9.03
C ILE A 4 -7.16 -2.78 8.64
N ALA A 5 -6.08 -2.61 7.89
CA ALA A 5 -5.21 -3.71 7.47
C ALA A 5 -3.77 -3.23 7.31
N THR A 6 -2.85 -4.17 7.54
CA THR A 6 -1.42 -4.08 7.26
C THR A 6 -1.12 -4.99 6.09
N ASN A 7 -0.45 -4.49 5.06
CA ASN A 7 -0.22 -5.24 3.84
C ASN A 7 1.25 -5.23 3.42
N LYS A 8 1.71 -6.38 2.92
CA LYS A 8 3.04 -6.55 2.32
C LYS A 8 2.92 -7.24 0.97
N GLY A 9 3.88 -6.99 0.11
CA GLY A 9 4.00 -7.62 -1.20
C GLY A 9 5.20 -8.55 -1.27
N ASN A 10 5.09 -9.57 -2.12
CA ASN A 10 6.21 -10.41 -2.55
C ASN A 10 6.59 -10.03 -4.00
N PRO A 11 7.85 -10.25 -4.42
CA PRO A 11 8.23 -10.08 -5.82
C PRO A 11 7.35 -10.99 -6.68
N THR A 12 6.59 -10.38 -7.57
CA THR A 12 5.69 -11.10 -8.47
C THR A 12 6.11 -10.85 -9.90
N ALA A 13 6.43 -11.93 -10.62
CA ALA A 13 6.75 -11.86 -12.03
C ALA A 13 5.49 -11.67 -12.87
N PHE A 14 5.59 -10.90 -13.95
CA PHE A 14 4.53 -10.71 -14.93
C PHE A 14 5.14 -10.45 -16.32
N LEU A 15 4.36 -10.69 -17.37
CA LEU A 15 4.82 -10.43 -18.75
C LEU A 15 4.44 -9.00 -19.16
N TRP A 16 5.44 -8.21 -19.55
CA TRP A 16 5.27 -6.87 -20.08
C TRP A 16 6.06 -6.70 -21.38
N ASN A 17 5.39 -6.33 -22.47
CA ASN A 17 6.03 -6.15 -23.79
C ASN A 17 6.92 -7.33 -24.23
N GLY A 18 6.48 -8.56 -23.94
CA GLY A 18 7.20 -9.78 -24.30
C GLY A 18 8.43 -10.08 -23.44
N ARG A 19 8.61 -9.38 -22.32
CA ARG A 19 9.67 -9.62 -21.33
C ARG A 19 9.08 -9.92 -19.97
N GLU A 20 9.75 -10.79 -19.23
CA GLU A 20 9.41 -11.02 -17.82
C GLU A 20 9.93 -9.84 -17.00
N GLU A 21 9.02 -9.19 -16.27
CA GLU A 21 9.28 -8.09 -15.36
C GLU A 21 8.79 -8.47 -13.96
N GLN A 22 9.24 -7.74 -12.93
CA GLN A 22 8.79 -7.97 -11.55
C GLN A 22 8.06 -6.74 -11.00
N THR A 23 7.09 -6.99 -10.13
CA THR A 23 6.39 -5.94 -9.38
C THR A 23 6.28 -6.29 -7.89
N GLY A 24 6.23 -5.24 -7.05
CA GLY A 24 5.92 -5.33 -5.63
C GLY A 24 4.56 -4.72 -5.27
N ILE A 25 3.78 -4.30 -6.28
CA ILE A 25 2.50 -3.61 -6.08
C ILE A 25 1.40 -4.53 -5.58
N TYR A 26 1.49 -5.83 -5.88
CA TYR A 26 0.54 -6.82 -5.37
C TYR A 26 0.83 -7.06 -3.89
N LYS A 27 0.13 -6.31 -3.05
CA LYS A 27 0.16 -6.47 -1.60
C LYS A 27 -1.09 -7.16 -1.11
N TYR A 28 -0.92 -7.93 -0.05
CA TYR A 28 -1.98 -8.67 0.61
C TYR A 28 -1.93 -8.44 2.11
N PRO A 29 -3.06 -8.56 2.81
CA PRO A 29 -3.11 -8.40 4.26
C PRO A 29 -2.19 -9.40 4.95
N VAL A 30 -1.55 -8.96 6.03
CA VAL A 30 -0.76 -9.81 6.92
C VAL A 30 -1.29 -9.69 8.35
N ASP A 31 -1.25 -10.79 9.11
CA ASP A 31 -1.73 -10.85 10.49
C ASP A 31 -0.75 -10.26 11.52
N GLU A 32 0.32 -9.62 11.06
CA GLU A 32 1.40 -9.09 11.88
C GLU A 32 1.52 -7.56 11.76
N SER A 33 2.05 -6.95 12.82
CA SER A 33 2.40 -5.53 12.82
C SER A 33 3.49 -5.24 11.79
N LEU A 34 3.39 -4.10 11.11
CA LEU A 34 4.48 -3.62 10.27
C LEU A 34 5.55 -2.94 11.11
N TYR A 35 6.81 -3.26 10.84
CA TYR A 35 7.93 -2.51 11.36
C TYR A 35 8.37 -1.48 10.32
N LEU A 36 8.22 -0.19 10.63
CA LEU A 36 8.65 0.90 9.76
C LEU A 36 10.10 1.27 10.02
N GLU A 37 10.97 1.02 9.04
CA GLU A 37 12.34 1.52 9.03
C GLU A 37 12.38 2.95 8.48
N THR A 38 13.57 3.56 8.47
CA THR A 38 13.74 4.93 7.97
C THR A 38 13.32 5.10 6.50
N THR A 39 13.45 4.05 5.68
CA THR A 39 13.26 4.14 4.22
C THR A 39 12.26 3.16 3.64
N GLU A 40 11.71 2.25 4.44
CA GLU A 40 10.82 1.19 3.98
C GLU A 40 10.08 0.50 5.13
N VAL A 41 9.00 -0.21 4.80
CA VAL A 41 8.43 -1.23 5.68
C VAL A 41 9.31 -2.48 5.62
N ARG A 42 9.79 -2.94 6.78
CA ARG A 42 10.67 -4.10 6.88
C ARG A 42 10.01 -5.32 6.23
N THR A 43 10.78 -6.07 5.43
CA THR A 43 10.36 -7.26 4.69
C THR A 43 9.30 -7.04 3.59
N ASP A 44 8.90 -5.80 3.31
CA ASP A 44 8.08 -5.50 2.15
C ASP A 44 8.92 -5.46 0.86
N THR A 45 8.28 -5.75 -0.28
CA THR A 45 8.96 -5.75 -1.57
C THR A 45 8.90 -4.38 -2.26
N ILE A 46 10.08 -3.84 -2.57
CA ILE A 46 10.26 -2.66 -3.42
C ILE A 46 11.18 -3.05 -4.58
N ILE A 47 10.63 -3.25 -5.78
CA ILE A 47 11.39 -3.70 -6.96
C ILE A 47 12.28 -2.60 -7.50
N ASP A 48 11.69 -1.45 -7.87
CA ASP A 48 12.45 -0.31 -8.37
C ASP A 48 12.75 0.67 -7.24
N ARG A 49 13.85 0.41 -6.53
CA ARG A 49 14.32 1.28 -5.43
C ARG A 49 14.86 2.64 -5.89
N LYS A 50 15.11 2.83 -7.18
CA LYS A 50 15.51 4.16 -7.70
C LYS A 50 14.32 5.12 -7.66
N HIS A 51 13.13 4.63 -7.95
CA HIS A 51 11.92 5.46 -8.02
C HIS A 51 10.90 5.18 -6.92
N HIS A 52 10.98 4.07 -6.19
CA HIS A 52 10.07 3.70 -5.10
C HIS A 52 10.84 3.47 -3.79
N GLY A 53 10.18 3.72 -2.65
CA GLY A 53 10.83 3.71 -1.34
C GLY A 53 11.66 4.97 -1.04
N GLY A 54 12.50 4.86 0.00
CA GLY A 54 13.31 5.97 0.49
C GLY A 54 12.58 6.80 1.54
N LEU A 55 13.28 7.77 2.13
CA LEU A 55 12.82 8.56 3.29
C LEU A 55 11.41 9.14 3.13
N ASN A 56 11.07 9.64 1.95
CA ASN A 56 9.79 10.31 1.68
C ASN A 56 8.69 9.37 1.18
N LYS A 57 8.98 8.07 1.00
CA LYS A 57 8.04 7.06 0.47
C LYS A 57 8.22 5.71 1.20
N ALA A 58 8.57 5.77 2.49
CA ALA A 58 8.89 4.59 3.28
C ALA A 58 7.66 3.69 3.55
N CYS A 59 6.47 4.29 3.63
CA CYS A 59 5.23 3.60 3.88
C CYS A 59 4.12 4.23 3.03
N TYR A 60 3.34 3.41 2.34
CA TYR A 60 2.21 3.88 1.55
C TYR A 60 0.90 3.65 2.31
N LEU A 61 0.10 4.72 2.46
CA LEU A 61 -1.19 4.72 3.13
C LEU A 61 -2.30 4.94 2.09
N PHE A 62 -3.41 4.23 2.22
CA PHE A 62 -4.60 4.46 1.39
C PHE A 62 -5.89 4.36 2.21
N SER A 63 -6.85 5.23 1.89
CA SER A 63 -8.10 5.30 2.64
C SER A 63 -9.03 4.14 2.28
N ALA A 64 -9.43 3.37 3.30
CA ALA A 64 -10.46 2.34 3.19
C ALA A 64 -11.81 2.92 2.73
N ASP A 65 -12.02 4.22 2.95
CA ASP A 65 -13.27 4.90 2.63
C ASP A 65 -13.49 5.03 1.10
N HIS A 66 -12.43 4.87 0.30
CA HIS A 66 -12.50 4.86 -1.18
C HIS A 66 -12.81 3.49 -1.77
N TYR A 67 -12.62 2.40 -1.02
CA TYR A 67 -12.85 1.04 -1.53
C TYR A 67 -14.29 0.82 -2.01
N PRO A 68 -15.35 1.24 -1.29
CA PRO A 68 -16.73 1.05 -1.75
C PRO A 68 -17.01 1.67 -3.12
N PHE A 69 -16.44 2.85 -3.40
CA PHE A 69 -16.58 3.51 -4.70
C PHE A 69 -16.00 2.65 -5.82
N TRP A 70 -14.74 2.21 -5.68
CA TRP A 70 -14.08 1.40 -6.70
C TRP A 70 -14.70 0.00 -6.84
N LYS A 71 -15.12 -0.61 -5.73
CA LYS A 71 -15.85 -1.89 -5.73
C LYS A 71 -17.19 -1.78 -6.44
N GLY A 72 -17.86 -0.63 -6.36
CA GLY A 72 -19.07 -0.36 -7.13
C GLY A 72 -18.84 -0.34 -8.64
N LEU A 73 -17.67 0.13 -9.09
CA LEU A 73 -17.30 0.16 -10.52
C LEU A 73 -16.81 -1.21 -11.04
N TYR A 74 -16.13 -1.99 -10.19
CA TYR A 74 -15.52 -3.26 -10.58
C TYR A 74 -15.90 -4.40 -9.62
N PRO A 75 -17.19 -4.75 -9.50
CA PRO A 75 -17.68 -5.67 -8.46
C PRO A 75 -17.11 -7.10 -8.58
N GLU A 76 -16.74 -7.51 -9.80
CA GLU A 76 -16.27 -8.87 -10.11
C GLU A 76 -14.78 -9.09 -9.78
N LEU A 77 -14.04 -8.04 -9.43
CA LEU A 77 -12.63 -8.20 -9.03
C LEU A 77 -12.52 -8.89 -7.67
N PRO A 78 -11.45 -9.66 -7.42
CA PRO A 78 -11.19 -10.30 -6.13
C PRO A 78 -10.69 -9.27 -5.11
N TRP A 79 -11.59 -8.39 -4.66
CA TRP A 79 -11.28 -7.30 -3.74
C TRP A 79 -10.64 -7.78 -2.43
N ASN A 80 -9.51 -7.17 -2.07
CA ASN A 80 -8.83 -7.36 -0.79
C ASN A 80 -8.11 -6.07 -0.37
N TRP A 81 -7.72 -5.95 0.90
CA TRP A 81 -6.87 -4.84 1.35
C TRP A 81 -5.46 -4.99 0.75
N GLY A 82 -4.79 -3.86 0.49
CA GLY A 82 -3.52 -3.85 -0.24
C GLY A 82 -3.67 -3.85 -1.76
N MET A 83 -4.90 -3.90 -2.30
CA MET A 83 -5.16 -3.91 -3.74
C MET A 83 -4.64 -2.66 -4.47
N PHE A 84 -4.52 -1.52 -3.78
CA PHE A 84 -3.90 -0.32 -4.37
C PHE A 84 -2.39 -0.27 -4.15
N GLY A 85 -1.80 -1.30 -3.53
CA GLY A 85 -0.39 -1.41 -3.21
C GLY A 85 0.01 -0.75 -1.91
N GLU A 86 -0.95 -0.31 -1.09
CA GLU A 86 -0.71 0.36 0.19
C GLU A 86 -0.20 -0.61 1.26
N ASN A 87 0.72 -0.13 2.11
CA ASN A 87 1.15 -0.85 3.30
C ASN A 87 0.11 -0.76 4.42
N LEU A 88 -0.55 0.39 4.54
CA LEU A 88 -1.58 0.62 5.56
C LEU A 88 -2.89 1.03 4.89
N THR A 89 -3.90 0.19 5.03
CA THR A 89 -5.27 0.55 4.71
C THR A 89 -5.89 1.20 5.94
N ILE A 90 -6.37 2.45 5.83
CA ILE A 90 -6.78 3.27 6.99
C ILE A 90 -8.18 3.83 6.78
N SER A 91 -9.02 3.80 7.81
CA SER A 91 -10.35 4.44 7.79
C SER A 91 -10.34 5.83 8.44
N GLY A 92 -11.27 6.68 7.99
CA GLY A 92 -11.40 8.06 8.47
C GLY A 92 -10.15 8.88 8.15
N PHE A 93 -9.65 8.74 6.92
CA PHE A 93 -8.50 9.46 6.39
C PHE A 93 -8.97 10.22 5.15
N ASP A 94 -9.40 11.46 5.35
CA ASP A 94 -9.98 12.34 4.32
C ASP A 94 -8.89 13.24 3.73
N GLU A 95 -8.52 12.99 2.48
CA GLU A 95 -7.48 13.72 1.76
C GLU A 95 -7.78 15.21 1.56
N SER A 96 -9.04 15.63 1.65
CA SER A 96 -9.42 17.05 1.58
C SER A 96 -9.05 17.82 2.86
N ALA A 97 -8.89 17.11 3.98
CA ALA A 97 -8.49 17.67 5.27
C ALA A 97 -6.99 17.53 5.54
N ILE A 98 -6.32 16.55 4.93
CA ILE A 98 -4.88 16.31 5.11
C ILE A 98 -4.05 17.41 4.46
N ARG A 99 -2.92 17.76 5.08
CA ARG A 99 -1.96 18.74 4.58
C ARG A 99 -0.55 18.12 4.49
N ILE A 100 0.23 18.61 3.53
CA ILE A 100 1.65 18.25 3.42
C ILE A 100 2.35 18.70 4.71
N GLY A 101 3.05 17.76 5.36
CA GLY A 101 3.75 18.01 6.61
C GLY A 101 2.96 17.67 7.87
N ASP A 102 1.71 17.22 7.75
CA ASP A 102 0.98 16.65 8.90
C ASP A 102 1.76 15.49 9.52
N ILE A 103 1.76 15.43 10.85
CA ILE A 103 2.44 14.39 11.61
C ILE A 103 1.39 13.58 12.37
N TYR A 104 1.43 12.26 12.18
CA TYR A 104 0.52 11.31 12.81
C TYR A 104 1.31 10.34 13.70
N SER A 105 0.68 9.87 14.78
CA SER A 105 1.20 8.78 15.62
C SER A 105 0.32 7.55 15.44
N ILE A 106 0.93 6.40 15.18
CA ILE A 106 0.26 5.11 14.96
C ILE A 106 1.08 4.03 15.66
N GLY A 107 0.43 3.22 16.50
CA GLY A 107 1.08 2.22 17.35
C GLY A 107 1.10 2.60 18.82
#